data_AF-A0A7Z9XPS0-F1
#
_entry.id   AF-A0A7Z9XPS0-F1
#
_cell.length_a   1.000
_cell.length_b   1.000
_cell.length_c   1.000
_cell.angle_alpha   90.00
_cell.angle_beta   90.00
_cell.angle_gamma   90.00
#
_symmetry.space_group_name_H-M   'P 1'
#
loop_
_entity.id
_entity.type
_entity.pdbx_description
1 polymer ?
#
loop_
_entity_poly.entity_id
_entity_poly.type
_entity_poly.pdbx_seq_one_letter_code
_entity_poly.pdbx_strand_id
1 'polypeptide(L)' 'MSAAMLSLGDRTASELGRGDLDQVLIKGKDGYVLMVYAGSEAVVTVMAKANAKLGLIFLDIKRAAEQLAKLL' A
#
# COMPACT_ATOMS: atom_id res chain seq x y z
N MET A 1 -8.92 -1.73 9.02
CA MET A 1 -9.10 -2.64 7.86
C MET A 1 -7.81 -2.85 7.06
N SER A 2 -6.85 -1.90 7.05
CA SER A 2 -5.66 -1.98 6.20
C SER A 2 -4.80 -3.23 6.38
N ALA A 3 -4.50 -3.63 7.62
CA ALA A 3 -3.71 -4.85 7.89
C ALA A 3 -4.39 -6.13 7.38
N ALA A 4 -5.71 -6.23 7.54
CA ALA A 4 -6.48 -7.37 7.02
C ALA A 4 -6.45 -7.41 5.48
N MET A 5 -6.55 -6.25 4.81
CA MET A 5 -6.50 -6.21 3.35
C MET A 5 -5.11 -6.51 2.78
N LEU A 6 -4.04 -6.07 3.46
CA LEU A 6 -2.68 -6.46 3.08
C LEU A 6 -2.46 -7.97 3.27
N SER A 7 -2.90 -8.55 4.39
CA SER A 7 -2.81 -10.00 4.62
C SER A 7 -3.59 -10.82 3.57
N LEU A 8 -4.78 -10.37 3.17
CA LEU A 8 -5.51 -10.98 2.06
C LEU A 8 -4.80 -10.78 0.72
N GLY A 9 -4.20 -9.60 0.51
CA GLY A 9 -3.39 -9.29 -0.65
C GLY A 9 -2.19 -10.21 -0.79
N ASP A 10 -1.45 -10.47 0.29
CA ASP A 10 -0.30 -11.38 0.33
C ASP A 10 -0.73 -12.78 -0.07
N ARG A 11 -1.79 -13.27 0.56
CA ARG A 11 -2.34 -14.59 0.25
C ARG A 11 -2.76 -14.67 -1.22
N THR A 12 -3.45 -13.65 -1.73
CA THR A 12 -3.88 -13.60 -3.12
C THR A 12 -2.70 -13.55 -4.09
N ALA A 13 -1.68 -12.74 -3.79
CA ALA A 13 -0.46 -12.64 -4.59
C ALA A 13 0.28 -13.99 -4.63
N SER A 14 0.41 -14.66 -3.48
CA SER A 14 0.99 -16.00 -3.39
C SER A 14 0.17 -17.03 -4.18
N GLU A 15 -1.15 -17.10 -3.99
CA GLU A 15 -2.03 -18.06 -4.65
C GLU A 15 -2.08 -17.87 -6.18
N LEU A 16 -1.97 -16.63 -6.65
CA LEU A 16 -1.90 -16.28 -8.08
C LEU A 16 -0.46 -16.28 -8.64
N GLY A 17 0.53 -16.71 -7.84
CA GLY A 17 1.93 -16.78 -8.26
C GLY A 17 2.50 -15.44 -8.72
N ARG A 18 2.15 -14.35 -8.04
CA ARG A 18 2.65 -12.98 -8.28
C ARG A 18 3.84 -12.60 -7.41
N GLY A 19 4.27 -13.48 -6.50
CA GLY A 19 5.36 -13.22 -5.56
C GLY A 19 4.89 -12.41 -4.35
N ASP A 20 5.81 -11.65 -3.76
CA ASP A 20 5.54 -10.82 -2.60
C ASP A 20 4.64 -9.63 -2.96
N LEU A 21 3.74 -9.26 -2.04
CA LEU A 21 2.88 -8.11 -2.23
C LEU A 21 3.68 -6.80 -2.04
N ASP A 22 3.75 -5.99 -3.09
CA ASP A 22 4.35 -4.65 -3.00
C ASP A 22 3.39 -3.64 -2.34
N GLN A 23 2.13 -3.61 -2.81
CA GLN A 23 1.12 -2.69 -2.31
C GLN A 23 -0.31 -3.13 -2.65
N VAL A 24 -1.29 -2.64 -1.89
CA VAL A 24 -2.72 -2.71 -2.24
C VAL A 24 -3.20 -1.36 -2.76
N LEU A 25 -3.77 -1.34 -3.96
CA LEU A 25 -4.40 -0.17 -4.57
C LEU A 25 -5.91 -0.43 -4.76
N ILE A 26 -6.72 0.45 -4.19
CA ILE A 26 -8.16 0.49 -4.42
C ILE A 26 -8.47 1.73 -5.26
N LYS A 27 -9.13 1.53 -6.39
CA LYS A 27 -9.67 2.60 -7.24
C LYS A 27 -11.17 2.68 -7.05
N GLY A 28 -11.63 3.76 -6.43
CA GLY A 28 -13.04 4.12 -6.30
C GLY A 28 -13.44 5.22 -7.28
N LYS A 29 -14.73 5.57 -7.28
CA LYS A 29 -15.24 6.71 -8.06
C LYS A 29 -14.68 8.04 -7.55
N ASP A 30 -14.47 8.14 -6.24
CA ASP A 30 -14.06 9.39 -5.58
C ASP A 30 -12.54 9.51 -5.42
N GLY A 31 -11.78 8.49 -5.82
CA GLY A 31 -10.33 8.51 -5.72
C GLY A 31 -9.71 7.15 -5.47
N TYR A 32 -8.56 7.20 -4.79
CA TYR A 32 -7.70 6.05 -4.58
C TYR A 32 -7.41 5.87 -3.10
N VAL A 33 -7.29 4.61 -2.69
CA VAL A 33 -6.70 4.23 -1.41
C VAL A 33 -5.51 3.33 -1.69
N LEU A 34 -4.37 3.66 -1.09
CA LEU A 34 -3.14 2.92 -1.25
C LEU A 34 -2.64 2.45 0.12
N MET A 35 -2.18 1.21 0.21
CA MET A 35 -1.68 0.61 1.44
C MET A 35 -0.37 -0.12 1.17
N VAL A 36 0.63 0.13 2.01
CA VAL A 36 1.94 -0.54 1.98
C VAL A 36 2.35 -0.92 3.40
N TYR A 37 3.12 -1.99 3.53
CA TYR A 37 3.80 -2.29 4.78
C TYR A 37 4.85 -1.22 5.10
N ALA A 38 4.99 -0.88 6.38
CA ALA A 38 6.09 -0.08 6.91
C ALA A 38 6.77 -0.88 8.02
N GLY A 39 7.79 -1.65 7.64
CA GLY A 39 8.39 -2.65 8.52
C GLY A 39 7.45 -3.84 8.76
N SER A 40 7.70 -4.58 9.84
CA SER A 40 6.95 -5.79 10.19
C SER A 40 5.65 -5.54 10.96
N GLU A 41 5.50 -4.38 11.58
CA GLU A 41 4.43 -4.12 12.56
C GLU A 41 3.50 -2.96 12.19
N ALA A 42 3.78 -2.22 11.12
CA ALA A 42 3.00 -1.05 10.74
C ALA A 42 2.59 -1.05 9.26
N VAL A 43 1.57 -0.23 8.97
CA VAL A 43 0.98 -0.06 7.64
C VAL A 43 0.82 1.42 7.38
N VAL A 44 1.29 1.89 6.22
CA VAL A 44 1.01 3.23 5.73
C VAL A 44 -0.18 3.17 4.78
N THR A 45 -1.20 3.99 5.06
CA THR A 45 -2.39 4.13 4.21
C THR A 45 -2.52 5.55 3.70
N VAL A 46 -2.68 5.72 2.39
CA VAL A 46 -2.86 7.01 1.73
C VAL A 46 -4.22 7.05 1.04
N MET A 47 -4.94 8.16 1.21
CA MET A 47 -6.15 8.46 0.43
C MET A 47 -5.87 9.63 -0.52
N ALA A 48 -6.23 9.47 -1.79
CA ALA A 48 -5.97 10.46 -2.82
C ALA A 48 -7.21 10.71 -3.67
N LYS A 49 -7.38 11.94 -4.16
CA LYS A 49 -8.47 12.30 -5.08
C LYS A 49 -8.32 11.60 -6.43
N ALA A 50 -9.42 11.48 -7.16
CA ALA A 50 -9.44 10.84 -8.49
C ALA A 50 -8.50 11.49 -9.53
N ASN A 51 -8.19 12.78 -9.38
CA ASN A 51 -7.27 13.52 -10.25
C ASN A 51 -5.82 13.56 -9.75
N ALA A 52 -5.48 12.77 -8.72
CA ALA A 52 -4.14 12.77 -8.16
C ALA A 52 -3.11 12.13 -9.10
N LYS A 53 -1.87 12.63 -9.05
CA LYS A 53 -0.74 12.09 -9.82
C LYS A 53 -0.22 10.81 -9.16
N LEU A 54 -0.80 9.66 -9.50
CA LEU A 54 -0.49 8.37 -8.86
C LEU A 54 1.00 8.03 -8.85
N GLY A 55 1.74 8.32 -9.93
CA GLY A 55 3.19 8.07 -9.97
C GLY A 55 3.97 8.81 -8.87
N LEU A 56 3.56 10.03 -8.52
CA LEU A 56 4.18 10.77 -7.41
C LEU A 56 3.77 10.20 -6.05
N ILE A 57 2.51 9.81 -5.91
CA ILE A 57 2.01 9.18 -4.68
C ILE A 57 2.76 7.87 -4.40
N PHE A 58 2.99 7.05 -5.42
CA PHE A 58 3.77 5.81 -5.29
C PHE A 58 5.21 6.08 -4.86
N LEU A 59 5.84 7.13 -5.38
CA LEU A 59 7.18 7.53 -4.97
C LEU A 59 7.22 7.96 -3.49
N ASP A 60 6.26 8.81 -3.09
CA ASP A 60 6.25 9.38 -1.75
C ASP A 60 5.86 8.36 -0.68
N ILE A 61 4.88 7.50 -0.95
CA ILE A 61 4.44 6.48 0.02
C ILE A 61 5.55 5.46 0.29
N LYS A 62 6.31 5.05 -0.74
CA LYS A 62 7.41 4.11 -0.59
C LYS A 62 8.50 4.69 0.29
N ARG A 63 8.89 5.94 0.04
CA ARG A 63 9.87 6.66 0.87
C ARG A 63 9.40 6.84 2.30
N ALA A 64 8.13 7.21 2.50
CA ALA A 64 7.55 7.38 3.82
C ALA A 64 7.52 6.06 4.60
N ALA A 65 7.15 4.95 3.94
CA ALA A 65 7.14 3.63 4.54
C ALA A 65 8.55 3.15 4.92
N GLU A 66 9.54 3.35 4.04
CA GLU A 66 10.95 3.05 4.34
C GLU A 66 11.51 3.90 5.50
N GLN A 67 11.10 5.16 5.61
CA GLN A 67 11.50 6.02 6.72
C GLN A 67 10.84 5.59 8.03
N LEU A 68 9.55 5.27 8.01
CA LEU A 68 8.83 4.76 9.18
C LEU A 68 9.38 3.42 9.65
N ALA A 69 9.70 2.52 8.72
CA ALA A 69 10.29 1.23 9.03
C ALA A 69 11.66 1.31 9.74
N LYS A 70 12.37 2.45 9.64
CA LYS A 70 13.64 2.68 10.35
C LYS A 70 13.46 3.23 11.76
N LEU A 71 12.26 3.71 12.09
CA LEU A 71 11.93 4.31 13.39
C LEU A 71 11.22 3.34 14.33
N LEU A 72 10.67 2.26 13.78
CA LEU A 72 10.01 1.16 14.47
C LEU A 72 10.99 0.00 14.63
#